data_AF-A0A815T7L3-F1
#
_entry.id   AF-A0A815T7L3-F1
#
_cell.length_a   1.000
_cell.length_b   1.000
_cell.length_c   1.000
_cell.angle_alpha   90.00
_cell.angle_beta   90.00
_cell.angle_gamma   90.00
#
_symmetry.space_group_name_H-M   'P 1'
#
loop_
_entity.id
_entity.type
_entity.pdbx_description
1 polymer ?
#
loop_
_entity_poly.entity_id
_entity_poly.type
_entity_poly.pdbx_seq_one_letter_code
_entity_poly.pdbx_strand_id
1 'polypeptide(L)'
;ECMNGGAPVTSKADIWSVGAILYYLTYGTPPIYWTSQPPPGIPPTRSASVQHVLYQCLQQNPYQRPYQYQLAQCPLTSNPVIV
;
A
#
# COMPACT_ATOMS: atom_id res chain seq x y z
N GLU A 1 1.86 12.98 4.86
CA GLU A 1 2.43 13.57 6.09
C GLU A 1 3.90 13.90 5.97
N CYS A 2 4.77 13.01 5.45
CA CYS A 2 6.23 13.26 5.38
C CYS A 2 6.63 14.51 4.56
N MET A 3 5.83 14.88 3.56
CA MET A 3 6.04 16.08 2.73
C MET A 3 5.33 17.32 3.30
N ASN A 4 4.57 17.18 4.38
CA ASN A 4 3.79 18.27 4.97
C ASN A 4 4.53 18.74 6.23
N GLY A 5 5.34 19.80 6.10
CA GLY A 5 6.38 20.25 7.06
C GLY A 5 5.96 20.63 8.49
N GLY A 6 4.76 20.24 8.93
CA GLY A 6 4.28 20.38 10.30
C GLY A 6 3.42 19.21 10.82
N ALA A 7 3.19 18.16 10.01
CA ALA A 7 2.45 16.99 10.46
C ALA A 7 3.39 15.99 11.16
N PRO A 8 3.03 15.43 12.32
CA PRO A 8 3.85 14.40 12.98
C PRO A 8 3.93 13.16 12.08
N VAL A 9 5.17 12.75 11.78
CA VAL A 9 5.44 11.50 11.08
C VAL A 9 5.47 10.38 12.11
N THR A 10 4.67 9.34 11.87
CA THR A 10 4.58 8.15 12.74
C THR A 10 4.95 6.91 11.95
N SER A 11 4.91 5.73 12.57
CA SER A 11 5.10 4.42 11.90
C SER A 11 4.12 4.18 10.75
N LYS A 12 3.04 4.97 10.63
CA LYS A 12 2.15 4.95 9.47
C LYS A 12 2.83 5.36 8.17
N ALA A 13 3.96 6.09 8.22
CA ALA A 13 4.76 6.40 7.04
C ALA A 13 5.43 5.14 6.43
N ASP A 14 5.86 4.21 7.28
CA ASP A 14 6.39 2.92 6.83
C ASP A 14 5.31 2.10 6.15
N ILE A 15 4.08 2.13 6.67
CA ILE A 15 2.92 1.46 6.06
C ILE A 15 2.63 2.01 4.65
N TRP A 16 2.74 3.33 4.46
CA TRP A 16 2.61 3.91 3.12
C TRP A 16 3.73 3.44 2.19
N SER A 17 4.98 3.41 2.70
CA SER A 17 6.15 2.96 1.94
C SER A 17 6.04 1.50 1.51
N VAL A 18 5.51 0.62 2.37
CA VAL A 18 5.18 -0.77 2.02
C VAL A 18 4.16 -0.82 0.87
N GLY A 19 3.10 0.00 0.93
CA GLY A 19 2.13 0.14 -0.14
C GLY A 19 2.78 0.61 -1.46
N ALA A 20 3.68 1.58 -1.40
CA ALA A 20 4.38 2.10 -2.57
C ALA A 20 5.33 1.06 -3.19
N ILE A 21 6.05 0.29 -2.37
CA ILE A 21 6.89 -0.83 -2.83
C ILE A 21 6.02 -1.90 -3.49
N LEU A 22 4.93 -2.33 -2.84
CA LEU A 22 4.00 -3.31 -3.42
C LEU A 22 3.40 -2.81 -4.74
N TYR A 23 3.05 -1.53 -4.82
CA TYR A 23 2.53 -0.91 -6.04
C TYR A 23 3.55 -0.98 -7.17
N TYR A 24 4.80 -0.60 -6.89
CA TYR A 24 5.89 -0.67 -7.86
C TYR A 24 6.13 -2.11 -8.35
N LEU A 25 6.16 -3.08 -7.44
CA LEU A 25 6.32 -4.49 -7.81
C LEU A 25 5.15 -5.03 -8.63
N THR A 26 3.94 -4.48 -8.43
CA THR A 26 2.73 -4.92 -9.13
C THR A 26 2.59 -4.29 -10.52
N TYR A 27 2.96 -3.01 -10.65
CA TYR A 27 2.67 -2.20 -11.84
C TYR A 27 3.91 -1.72 -12.60
N GLY A 28 5.11 -1.94 -12.07
CA GLY A 28 6.39 -1.55 -12.69
C GLY A 28 6.70 -0.05 -12.63
N THR A 29 5.85 0.73 -11.96
CA THR A 29 5.98 2.20 -11.82
C THR A 29 5.56 2.61 -10.42
N PRO A 30 6.15 3.65 -9.81
CA PRO A 30 5.71 4.12 -8.50
C PRO A 30 4.29 4.68 -8.54
N PRO A 31 3.56 4.67 -7.41
CA PRO A 31 2.25 5.28 -7.34
C PRO A 31 2.35 6.79 -7.56
N ILE A 32 1.42 7.33 -8.34
CA ILE A 32 1.32 8.77 -8.57
C ILE A 32 0.54 9.37 -7.40
N TYR A 33 1.25 9.99 -6.45
CA TYR A 33 0.64 10.52 -5.22
C TYR A 33 -0.02 9.41 -4.36
N TRP A 34 -0.95 9.78 -3.49
CA TRP A 34 -1.68 8.92 -2.55
C TRP A 34 -2.73 8.00 -3.24
N THR A 35 -2.51 7.59 -4.48
CA THR A 35 -3.45 6.74 -5.24
C THR A 35 -3.13 5.27 -5.10
N SER A 36 -4.17 4.45 -4.89
CA SER A 36 -4.08 2.99 -4.97
C SER A 36 -4.55 2.44 -6.32
N GLN A 37 -4.95 3.31 -7.25
CA GLN A 37 -5.50 2.90 -8.55
C GLN A 37 -4.38 2.43 -9.49
N PRO A 38 -4.63 1.41 -10.32
CA PRO A 38 -3.69 1.01 -11.37
C PRO A 38 -3.35 2.19 -12.30
N PRO A 39 -2.14 2.22 -12.90
CA PRO A 39 -1.83 3.20 -13.93
C PRO A 39 -2.76 3.04 -15.15
N PRO A 40 -3.06 4.13 -15.88
CA PRO A 40 -3.83 4.05 -17.13
C PRO A 40 -3.25 3.02 -18.10
N GLY A 41 -4.10 2.21 -18.71
CA GLY A 41 -3.69 1.17 -19.66
C GLY A 41 -3.24 -0.15 -19.03
N ILE A 42 -3.10 -0.22 -17.70
CA ILE A 42 -2.93 -1.50 -16.99
C ILE A 42 -4.30 -2.00 -16.54
N PRO A 43 -4.76 -3.17 -17.01
CA PRO A 43 -6.03 -3.69 -16.60
C PRO A 43 -6.03 -4.03 -15.09
N PRO A 44 -7.16 -3.83 -14.39
CA PRO A 44 -7.30 -4.13 -12.97
C PRO A 44 -7.31 -5.65 -12.68
N THR A 45 -6.91 -6.50 -13.61
CA THR A 45 -6.99 -7.98 -13.55
C THR A 45 -6.00 -8.64 -12.58
N ARG A 46 -5.63 -7.96 -11.49
CA ARG A 46 -4.77 -8.52 -10.44
C ARG A 46 -5.59 -8.97 -9.24
N SER A 47 -4.97 -9.79 -8.40
CA SER A 47 -5.57 -10.36 -7.18
C SER A 47 -6.28 -9.28 -6.35
N ALA A 48 -7.54 -9.54 -5.99
CA ALA A 48 -8.33 -8.67 -5.12
C ALA A 48 -7.63 -8.40 -3.78
N SER A 49 -6.83 -9.36 -3.29
CA SER A 49 -6.04 -9.19 -2.06
C SER A 49 -4.94 -8.15 -2.22
N VAL A 50 -4.26 -8.09 -3.37
CA VAL A 50 -3.25 -7.06 -3.66
C VAL A 50 -3.90 -5.68 -3.71
N GLN A 51 -5.03 -5.55 -4.41
CA GLN A 51 -5.76 -4.29 -4.51
C GLN A 51 -6.25 -3.80 -3.16
N HIS A 52 -6.74 -4.71 -2.32
CA HIS A 52 -7.18 -4.39 -0.97
C HIS A 52 -6.05 -3.84 -0.10
N VAL A 53 -4.88 -4.50 -0.12
CA VAL A 53 -3.70 -4.05 0.65
C VAL A 53 -3.20 -2.69 0.14
N LEU A 54 -3.13 -2.50 -1.18
CA LEU A 54 -2.75 -1.22 -1.78
C LEU A 54 -3.70 -0.09 -1.39
N TYR A 55 -5.02 -0.34 -1.44
CA TYR A 55 -6.03 0.61 -1.01
C TYR A 55 -5.83 1.03 0.44
N GLN A 56 -5.62 0.07 1.33
CA GLN A 56 -5.41 0.36 2.76
C GLN A 56 -4.10 1.11 3.05
N CYS A 57 -2.99 0.74 2.40
CA CYS A 57 -1.68 1.31 2.67
C CYS A 57 -1.51 2.73 2.10
N LEU A 58 -2.08 3.01 0.92
CA LEU A 58 -1.84 4.26 0.20
C LEU A 58 -2.81 5.39 0.57
N GLN A 59 -3.57 5.23 1.67
CA GLN A 59 -4.45 6.28 2.18
C GLN A 59 -3.69 7.59 2.47
N GLN A 60 -4.25 8.71 2.03
CA GLN A 60 -3.66 10.03 2.27
C GLN A 60 -3.64 10.37 3.77
N ASN A 61 -4.70 10.03 4.50
CA ASN A 61 -4.77 10.20 5.95
C ASN A 61 -4.03 9.03 6.65
N PRO A 62 -2.95 9.29 7.41
CA PRO A 62 -2.18 8.24 8.09
C PRO A 62 -3.01 7.41 9.08
N TYR A 63 -4.05 8.01 9.69
CA TYR A 63 -4.91 7.33 10.66
C TYR A 63 -5.83 6.28 10.02
N GLN A 64 -6.03 6.34 8.70
CA GLN A 64 -6.82 5.35 7.96
C GLN A 64 -5.97 4.16 7.48
N ARG A 65 -4.64 4.24 7.57
CA ARG A 65 -3.75 3.15 7.20
C ARG A 65 -3.77 2.07 8.31
N PRO A 66 -3.56 0.80 7.98
CA PRO A 66 -3.49 -0.28 8.96
C PRO A 66 -2.22 -0.19 9.82
N TYR A 67 -2.17 -0.94 10.92
CA TYR A 67 -0.95 -1.24 11.67
C TYR A 67 -0.29 -2.51 11.11
N GLN A 68 1.00 -2.73 11.41
CA GLN A 68 1.74 -3.87 10.85
C GLN A 68 1.09 -5.24 11.15
N TYR A 69 0.50 -5.41 12.34
CA TYR A 69 -0.15 -6.66 12.73
C TYR A 69 -1.42 -6.94 11.91
N GLN A 70 -2.12 -5.90 11.44
CA GLN A 70 -3.29 -6.05 10.58
C GLN A 70 -2.88 -6.46 9.18
N LEU A 71 -1.77 -5.91 8.67
CA LEU A 71 -1.20 -6.33 7.39
C LEU A 71 -0.77 -7.79 7.41
N ALA A 72 -0.13 -8.25 8.49
CA ALA A 72 0.29 -9.65 8.63
C ALA A 72 -0.88 -10.65 8.53
N GLN A 73 -2.10 -10.23 8.87
CA GLN A 73 -3.32 -11.02 8.80
C GLN A 73 -4.00 -10.99 7.43
N CYS A 74 -3.55 -10.14 6.49
CA CYS A 74 -4.16 -10.05 5.17
C CYS A 74 -3.95 -11.35 4.38
N PRO A 75 -4.94 -11.78 3.57
CA PRO A 75 -4.82 -12.98 2.71
C PRO A 75 -3.57 -13.02 1.82
N LEU A 76 -3.04 -11.83 1.46
CA LEU A 76 -1.84 -11.69 0.66
C LEU A 76 -0.58 -12.19 1.39
N THR A 77 -0.52 -12.09 2.72
CA THR A 77 0.66 -12.43 3.54
C THR A 77 0.42 -13.60 4.50
N SER A 78 -0.84 -13.99 4.71
CA SER A 78 -1.21 -15.03 5.68
C SER A 78 -0.93 -16.46 5.22
N ASN A 79 -0.62 -16.66 3.93
CA ASN A 79 -0.14 -17.93 3.39
C ASN A 79 1.27 -17.74 2.82
N PRO A 80 2.34 -17.88 3.62
CA PRO A 80 3.68 -17.91 3.07
C PRO A 80 3.76 -19.10 2.12
N VAL A 81 3.98 -18.83 0.83
CA VAL A 81 4.46 -19.86 -0.10
C VAL A 81 5.86 -20.19 0.40
N ILE A 82 6.02 -21.38 0.99
CA ILE A 82 7.35 -21.92 1.29
C ILE A 82 7.95 -22.21 -0.08
N VAL A 83 8.89 -21.36 -0.50
CA VAL A 83 9.69 -21.52 -1.73
C VAL A 83 10.95 -22.30 -1.39
#